data_AF-A0A7C2UA56-F1
#
_entry.id   AF-A0A7C2UA56-F1
#
_cell.length_a   1.000
_cell.length_b   1.000
_cell.length_c   1.000
_cell.angle_alpha   90.00
_cell.angle_beta   90.00
_cell.angle_gamma   90.00
#
_symmetry.space_group_name_H-M   'P 1'
#
loop_
_entity.id
_entity.type
_entity.pdbx_description
1 polymer ?
#
loop_
_entity_poly.entity_id
_entity_poly.type
_entity_poly.pdbx_seq_one_letter_code
_entity_poly.pdbx_strand_id
1 'polypeptide(L)'
;MTVPSTPGDEKASPPQGITAISGLLVGHWTDPEACTGCTVVLCPQGATAGVAVLGGAPGTRETDLLRPGFLVERVHGVLLTGGSAFGLAAAQGVMRWLEERNAGHVTSSGVVPIVVGAVVYDLGIGRGDVRPGPEEGYAACQAASAGPVAEGSVGAGTGAT
;
A
#
# COMPACT_ATOMS: atom_id res chain seq x y z
N MET A 1 44.65 19.62 -29.73
CA MET A 1 43.73 18.47 -29.63
C MET A 1 43.22 18.42 -28.21
N THR A 2 42.06 19.00 -27.96
CA THR A 2 41.35 18.92 -26.68
C THR A 2 40.66 17.57 -26.59
N VAL A 3 41.04 16.76 -25.61
CA VAL A 3 40.29 15.54 -25.24
C VAL A 3 38.90 15.95 -24.72
N PRO A 4 37.81 15.38 -25.24
CA PRO A 4 36.49 15.65 -24.70
C PRO A 4 36.34 14.98 -23.33
N SER A 5 35.87 15.74 -22.34
CA SER A 5 35.46 15.24 -21.03
C SER A 5 34.28 14.28 -21.18
N THR A 6 34.42 13.07 -20.63
CA THR A 6 33.32 12.11 -20.48
C THR A 6 32.15 12.74 -19.72
N PRO A 7 30.88 12.51 -20.13
CA PRO A 7 29.74 12.87 -19.32
C PRO A 7 29.86 12.14 -17.98
N GLY A 8 29.83 12.89 -16.87
CA GLY A 8 29.79 12.29 -15.55
C GLY A 8 28.53 11.43 -15.44
N ASP A 9 28.69 10.21 -14.93
CA ASP A 9 27.58 9.43 -14.41
C ASP A 9 26.85 10.29 -13.39
N GLU A 10 25.70 10.84 -13.79
CA GLU A 10 24.75 11.44 -12.89
C GLU A 10 24.25 10.30 -12.00
N LYS A 11 24.94 10.07 -10.88
CA LYS A 11 24.55 9.06 -9.89
C LYS A 11 23.10 9.34 -9.54
N ALA A 12 22.21 8.46 -9.97
CA ALA A 12 20.82 8.48 -9.57
C ALA A 12 20.77 8.67 -8.05
N SER A 13 20.07 9.71 -7.61
CA SER A 13 19.95 10.01 -6.19
C SER A 13 19.41 8.77 -5.48
N PRO A 14 19.96 8.39 -4.31
CA PRO A 14 19.48 7.21 -3.60
C PRO A 14 17.97 7.35 -3.34
N PRO A 15 17.21 6.24 -3.38
CA PRO A 15 15.77 6.26 -3.13
C PRO A 15 15.48 6.96 -1.80
N GLN A 16 14.56 7.92 -1.82
CA GLN A 16 14.10 8.67 -0.66
C GLN A 16 12.72 8.14 -0.24
N GLY A 17 12.39 8.25 1.05
CA GLY A 17 11.14 7.74 1.61
C GLY A 17 11.16 6.24 1.96
N ILE A 18 9.99 5.63 2.09
CA ILE A 18 9.84 4.25 2.62
C ILE A 18 10.47 3.17 1.73
N THR A 19 10.55 3.40 0.42
CA THR A 19 11.17 2.52 -0.58
C THR A 19 12.70 2.57 -0.58
N ALA A 20 13.32 3.43 0.26
CA ALA A 20 14.74 3.32 0.57
C ALA A 20 15.08 1.97 1.23
N ILE A 21 14.09 1.35 1.88
CA ILE A 21 14.16 -0.02 2.37
C ILE A 21 14.00 -0.98 1.17
N SER A 22 15.05 -1.76 0.89
CA SER A 22 15.06 -2.72 -0.21
C SER A 22 13.95 -3.76 -0.07
N GLY A 23 13.26 -4.04 -1.17
CA GLY A 23 12.16 -5.02 -1.23
C GLY A 23 10.78 -4.45 -0.92
N LEU A 24 10.68 -3.19 -0.47
CA LEU A 24 9.40 -2.49 -0.37
C LEU A 24 9.03 -1.83 -1.69
N LEU A 25 7.76 -1.98 -2.06
CA LEU A 25 7.15 -1.30 -3.20
C LEU A 25 6.00 -0.43 -2.70
N VAL A 26 5.80 0.74 -3.30
CA VAL A 26 4.65 1.60 -3.01
C VAL A 26 3.90 1.87 -4.30
N GLY A 27 2.58 1.74 -4.24
CA GLY A 27 1.69 2.05 -5.34
C GLY A 27 0.43 2.76 -4.87
N HIS A 28 -0.14 3.56 -5.76
CA HIS A 28 -1.31 4.38 -5.47
C HIS A 28 -2.36 4.16 -6.56
N TRP A 29 -3.63 4.19 -6.15
CA TRP A 29 -4.74 4.49 -7.03
C TRP A 29 -5.40 5.76 -6.53
N THR A 30 -5.61 6.72 -7.42
CA THR A 30 -6.02 8.10 -7.10
C THR A 30 -7.23 8.49 -7.95
N ASP A 31 -8.30 8.95 -7.32
CA ASP A 31 -9.44 9.59 -7.98
C ASP A 31 -9.58 11.03 -7.51
N PRO A 32 -9.06 12.01 -8.28
CA PRO A 32 -9.15 13.42 -7.95
C PRO A 32 -10.58 13.97 -8.03
N GLU A 33 -11.45 13.39 -8.88
CA GLU A 33 -12.83 13.88 -9.05
C GLU A 33 -13.70 13.48 -7.86
N ALA A 34 -13.56 12.24 -7.40
CA ALA A 34 -14.23 11.78 -6.18
C ALA A 34 -13.54 12.24 -4.90
N CYS A 35 -12.31 12.77 -4.98
CA CYS A 35 -11.45 13.13 -3.86
C CYS A 35 -11.19 11.95 -2.92
N THR A 36 -10.83 10.79 -3.48
CA THR A 36 -10.49 9.58 -2.70
C THR A 36 -9.39 8.78 -3.39
N GLY A 37 -8.92 7.74 -2.72
CA GLY A 37 -7.95 6.81 -3.28
C GLY A 37 -7.43 5.80 -2.27
N CYS A 38 -6.52 4.94 -2.71
CA CYS A 38 -5.84 3.99 -1.85
C CYS A 38 -4.35 3.89 -2.15
N THR A 39 -3.58 3.47 -1.16
CA THR A 39 -2.13 3.31 -1.21
C THR A 39 -1.78 1.96 -0.64
N VAL A 40 -0.94 1.24 -1.37
CA VAL A 40 -0.43 -0.06 -0.95
C VAL A 40 1.07 0.06 -0.72
N VAL A 41 1.53 -0.48 0.41
CA VAL A 41 2.95 -0.77 0.66
C VAL A 41 3.09 -2.28 0.60
N LEU A 42 3.78 -2.78 -0.42
CA LEU A 42 3.94 -4.21 -0.67
C LEU A 42 5.33 -4.68 -0.23
N CYS A 43 5.37 -5.85 0.37
CA CYS A 43 6.57 -6.59 0.71
C CYS A 43 6.38 -8.04 0.24
N PRO A 44 6.58 -8.35 -1.06
CA PRO A 44 6.24 -9.66 -1.63
C PRO A 44 6.94 -10.84 -0.96
N GLN A 45 8.14 -10.61 -0.39
CA GLN A 45 8.91 -11.62 0.36
C GLN A 45 8.47 -11.76 1.84
N GLY A 46 7.49 -10.96 2.25
CA GLY A 46 7.00 -10.84 3.61
C GLY A 46 7.88 -9.95 4.48
N ALA A 47 7.25 -9.24 5.42
CA ALA A 47 7.92 -8.45 6.45
C ALA A 47 7.31 -8.73 7.82
N THR A 48 8.15 -8.80 8.87
CA THR A 48 7.66 -8.81 10.25
C THR A 48 6.99 -7.46 10.54
N ALA A 49 5.80 -7.49 11.12
CA ALA A 49 5.02 -6.28 11.38
C ALA A 49 4.40 -6.30 12.79
N GLY A 50 4.17 -5.10 13.30
CA GLY A 50 3.40 -4.82 14.50
C GLY A 50 2.49 -3.62 14.25
N VAL A 51 1.46 -3.43 15.07
CA VAL A 51 0.52 -2.30 14.94
C VAL A 51 0.17 -1.71 16.30
N ALA A 52 0.05 -0.39 16.34
CA ALA A 52 -0.51 0.36 17.45
C ALA A 52 -1.68 1.20 16.93
N VAL A 53 -2.89 0.93 17.41
CA VAL A 53 -4.10 1.67 17.07
C VAL A 53 -4.43 2.62 18.21
N LEU A 54 -4.24 3.91 17.98
CA LEU A 54 -4.31 4.93 19.05
C LEU A 54 -5.53 5.86 18.93
N GLY A 55 -6.22 5.86 17.79
CA GLY A 55 -7.42 6.67 17.57
C GLY A 55 -8.67 6.04 18.19
N GLY A 56 -9.65 6.87 18.59
CA GLY A 56 -10.87 6.44 19.27
C GLY A 56 -11.95 5.79 18.37
N ALA A 57 -11.84 5.94 17.05
CA ALA A 57 -12.77 5.38 16.07
C ALA A 57 -12.01 4.71 14.90
N PRO A 58 -11.29 3.60 15.16
CA PRO A 58 -10.49 2.96 14.14
C PRO A 58 -11.34 2.21 13.11
N GLY A 59 -10.95 2.29 11.84
CA GLY A 59 -11.37 1.35 10.80
C GLY A 59 -10.15 0.58 10.33
N THR A 60 -10.07 -0.70 10.70
CA THR A 60 -8.88 -1.52 10.45
C THR A 60 -9.24 -2.91 9.95
N ARG A 61 -8.29 -3.54 9.26
CA ARG A 61 -8.36 -4.92 8.79
C ARG A 61 -7.14 -5.71 9.27
N GLU A 62 -7.39 -6.92 9.77
CA GLU A 62 -6.37 -7.97 10.07
C GLU A 62 -5.31 -7.57 11.12
N THR A 63 -5.59 -6.57 11.96
CA THR A 63 -4.65 -6.06 12.97
C THR A 63 -4.43 -7.04 14.13
N ASP A 64 -5.42 -7.88 14.46
CA ASP A 64 -5.31 -8.92 15.49
C ASP A 64 -4.16 -9.92 15.24
N LEU A 65 -3.84 -10.17 13.95
CA LEU A 65 -2.75 -11.07 13.54
C LEU A 65 -1.36 -10.51 13.89
N LEU A 66 -1.24 -9.20 14.09
CA LEU A 66 0.03 -8.53 14.37
C LEU A 66 0.40 -8.52 15.86
N ARG A 67 -0.43 -9.12 16.71
CA ARG A 67 -0.10 -9.30 18.11
C ARG A 67 0.94 -10.41 18.27
N PRO A 68 1.97 -10.23 19.12
CA PRO A 68 2.89 -11.30 19.44
C PRO A 68 2.17 -12.56 19.94
N GLY A 69 2.64 -13.73 19.52
CA GLY A 69 2.10 -15.03 19.93
C GLY A 69 1.05 -15.63 18.99
N PHE A 70 0.68 -14.93 17.91
CA PHE A 70 -0.16 -15.49 16.84
C PHE A 70 0.69 -16.17 15.75
N LEU A 71 0.05 -17.01 14.93
CA LEU A 71 0.71 -17.87 13.93
C LEU A 71 1.37 -17.10 12.78
N VAL A 72 0.82 -15.94 12.43
CA VAL A 72 1.26 -15.17 11.25
C VAL A 72 2.46 -14.30 11.62
N GLU A 73 3.64 -14.67 11.12
CA GLU A 73 4.89 -13.94 11.41
C GLU A 73 5.17 -12.79 10.44
N ARG A 74 4.54 -12.80 9.26
CA ARG A 74 4.83 -11.85 8.16
C ARG A 74 3.56 -11.35 7.47
N VAL A 75 3.53 -10.04 7.23
CA VAL A 75 2.59 -9.40 6.30
C VAL A 75 3.21 -9.31 4.92
N HIS A 76 2.36 -9.22 3.89
CA HIS A 76 2.78 -9.11 2.49
C HIS A 76 2.36 -7.78 1.86
N GLY A 77 1.37 -7.12 2.47
CA GLY A 77 0.94 -5.79 2.08
C GLY A 77 0.31 -5.03 3.25
N VAL A 78 0.44 -3.71 3.19
CA VAL A 78 -0.31 -2.75 4.02
C VAL A 78 -1.15 -1.89 3.09
N LEU A 79 -2.46 -1.80 3.36
CA LEU A 79 -3.39 -0.94 2.66
C LEU A 79 -3.75 0.27 3.52
N LEU A 80 -3.52 1.46 2.98
CA LEU A 80 -4.10 2.70 3.48
C LEU A 80 -5.15 3.15 2.46
N THR A 81 -6.36 3.52 2.91
CA THR A 81 -7.45 3.82 1.98
C THR A 81 -8.39 4.89 2.50
N GLY A 82 -8.87 5.72 1.57
CA GLY A 82 -10.07 6.52 1.75
C GLY A 82 -11.33 5.67 1.78
N GLY A 83 -12.50 6.32 1.79
CA GLY A 83 -13.81 5.68 1.77
C GLY A 83 -14.31 5.20 3.13
N SER A 84 -13.64 5.55 4.24
CA SER A 84 -13.93 5.03 5.57
C SER A 84 -13.98 3.48 5.56
N ALA A 85 -14.77 2.85 6.43
CA ALA A 85 -14.84 1.40 6.56
C ALA A 85 -15.17 0.67 5.23
N PHE A 86 -15.88 1.33 4.30
CA PHE A 86 -16.17 0.76 2.98
C PHE A 86 -14.90 0.52 2.15
N GLY A 87 -13.90 1.39 2.30
CA GLY A 87 -12.63 1.31 1.57
C GLY A 87 -11.83 0.05 1.88
N LEU A 88 -12.09 -0.61 3.01
CA LEU A 88 -11.46 -1.91 3.34
C LEU A 88 -11.74 -2.98 2.28
N ALA A 89 -12.76 -2.81 1.44
CA ALA A 89 -13.01 -3.66 0.28
C ALA A 89 -11.82 -3.72 -0.69
N ALA A 90 -11.02 -2.65 -0.80
CA ALA A 90 -9.83 -2.62 -1.65
C ALA A 90 -8.78 -3.68 -1.27
N ALA A 91 -8.77 -4.16 -0.03
CA ALA A 91 -7.86 -5.21 0.40
C ALA A 91 -8.05 -6.51 -0.41
N GLN A 92 -9.26 -6.80 -0.91
CA GLN A 92 -9.52 -7.97 -1.75
C GLN A 92 -8.71 -7.94 -3.05
N GLY A 93 -8.58 -6.76 -3.66
CA GLY A 93 -7.74 -6.57 -4.84
C GLY A 93 -6.27 -6.79 -4.56
N VAL A 94 -5.79 -6.28 -3.43
CA VAL A 94 -4.40 -6.46 -2.99
C VAL A 94 -4.10 -7.94 -2.75
N MET A 95 -5.01 -8.67 -2.09
CA MET A 95 -4.89 -10.11 -1.88
C MET A 95 -4.82 -10.85 -3.21
N ARG A 96 -5.73 -10.56 -4.15
CA ARG A 96 -5.73 -11.18 -5.49
C ARG A 96 -4.39 -10.96 -6.21
N TRP A 97 -3.87 -9.74 -6.22
CA TRP A 97 -2.60 -9.41 -6.87
C TRP A 97 -1.41 -10.18 -6.28
N LEU A 98 -1.38 -10.33 -4.94
CA LEU A 98 -0.33 -11.05 -4.22
C LEU A 98 -0.44 -12.57 -4.43
N GLU A 99 -1.66 -13.12 -4.42
CA GLU A 99 -1.92 -14.55 -4.65
C GLU A 99 -1.45 -14.99 -6.04
N GLU A 100 -1.75 -14.22 -7.09
CA GLU A 100 -1.28 -14.45 -8.46
C GLU A 100 0.25 -14.51 -8.58
N ARG A 101 0.96 -13.90 -7.62
CA ARG A 101 2.42 -13.87 -7.53
C ARG A 101 2.97 -14.84 -6.49
N ASN A 102 2.12 -15.70 -5.95
CA ASN A 102 2.44 -16.67 -4.92
C ASN A 102 3.11 -16.02 -3.68
N ALA A 103 2.68 -14.80 -3.34
CA ALA A 103 3.16 -14.01 -2.21
C ALA A 103 2.15 -14.07 -1.06
N GLY A 104 2.49 -14.79 0.01
CA GLY A 104 1.59 -14.96 1.14
C GLY A 104 2.09 -16.00 2.13
N HIS A 105 1.32 -16.18 3.20
CA HIS A 105 1.55 -17.23 4.19
C HIS A 105 1.24 -18.59 3.56
N VAL A 106 2.22 -19.50 3.58
CA VAL A 106 2.07 -20.84 3.00
C VAL A 106 1.27 -21.74 3.93
N THR A 107 0.19 -22.32 3.41
CA THR A 107 -0.64 -23.30 4.12
C THR A 107 -0.64 -24.64 3.37
N SER A 108 -1.27 -25.66 3.95
CA SER A 108 -1.52 -26.94 3.26
C SER A 108 -2.44 -26.81 2.03
N SER A 109 -3.18 -25.70 1.92
CA SER A 109 -4.19 -25.48 0.89
C SER A 109 -3.80 -24.43 -0.14
N GLY A 110 -2.58 -23.90 -0.06
CA GLY A 110 -2.09 -22.83 -0.93
C GLY A 110 -1.55 -21.63 -0.15
N VAL A 111 -1.31 -20.55 -0.87
CA VAL A 111 -0.76 -19.31 -0.32
C VAL A 111 -1.91 -18.38 0.08
N VAL A 112 -1.86 -17.87 1.31
CA VAL A 112 -2.82 -16.90 1.84
C VAL A 112 -2.12 -15.55 2.06
N PRO A 113 -2.34 -14.55 1.18
CA PRO A 113 -1.78 -13.23 1.36
C PRO A 113 -2.27 -12.59 2.66
N ILE A 114 -1.34 -12.01 3.42
CA ILE A 114 -1.67 -11.28 4.66
C ILE A 114 -1.59 -9.80 4.34
N VAL A 115 -2.76 -9.16 4.21
CA VAL A 115 -2.91 -7.74 3.91
C VAL A 115 -3.61 -7.04 5.06
N VAL A 116 -2.84 -6.30 5.84
CA VAL A 116 -3.37 -5.45 6.92
C VAL A 116 -3.78 -4.11 6.35
N GLY A 117 -4.74 -3.44 6.96
CA GLY A 117 -5.15 -2.13 6.46
C GLY A 117 -5.78 -1.23 7.48
N ALA A 118 -5.79 0.06 7.14
CA ALA A 118 -6.42 1.12 7.90
C ALA A 118 -7.06 2.14 6.95
N VAL A 119 -8.09 2.81 7.44
CA VAL A 119 -8.88 3.76 6.65
C VAL A 119 -8.79 5.17 7.19
N VAL A 120 -8.99 6.14 6.31
CA VAL A 120 -9.33 7.52 6.65
C VAL A 120 -10.77 7.82 6.23
N TYR A 121 -11.38 8.82 6.86
CA TYR A 121 -12.71 9.30 6.48
C TYR A 121 -12.57 10.51 5.54
N ASP A 122 -12.92 10.32 4.28
CA ASP A 122 -12.91 11.36 3.23
C ASP A 122 -14.27 11.51 2.52
N LEU A 123 -15.31 10.82 3.01
CA LEU A 123 -16.64 10.74 2.37
C LEU A 123 -17.33 12.11 2.19
N GLY A 124 -16.89 13.13 2.93
CA GLY A 124 -17.43 14.49 2.88
C GLY A 124 -16.63 15.48 2.04
N ILE A 125 -15.52 15.07 1.41
CA ILE A 125 -14.65 15.97 0.64
C ILE A 125 -15.10 16.10 -0.81
N GLY A 126 -15.34 14.97 -1.47
CA GLY A 126 -15.83 14.91 -2.85
C GLY A 126 -17.07 14.02 -2.97
N ARG A 127 -16.99 12.98 -3.79
CA ARG A 127 -18.10 12.05 -4.04
C ARG A 127 -18.05 10.87 -3.08
N GLY A 128 -18.71 10.97 -1.93
CA GLY A 128 -18.76 9.88 -0.93
C GLY A 128 -19.45 8.58 -1.39
N ASP A 129 -20.12 8.58 -2.54
CA ASP A 129 -20.66 7.37 -3.19
C ASP A 129 -19.60 6.59 -3.99
N VAL A 130 -18.52 7.25 -4.40
CA VAL A 130 -17.35 6.65 -5.08
C VAL A 130 -16.25 6.41 -4.05
N ARG A 131 -15.83 5.15 -3.92
CA ARG A 131 -14.93 4.71 -2.84
C ARG A 131 -14.00 3.60 -3.36
N PRO A 132 -12.77 3.48 -2.83
CA PRO A 132 -11.87 2.39 -3.24
C PRO A 132 -12.49 1.01 -2.99
N GLY A 133 -12.47 0.17 -4.01
CA GLY A 133 -12.91 -1.21 -3.98
C GLY A 133 -11.82 -2.17 -4.49
N PRO A 134 -12.18 -3.44 -4.75
CA PRO A 134 -11.21 -4.46 -5.14
C PRO A 134 -10.40 -4.09 -6.39
N GLU A 135 -11.01 -3.48 -7.40
CA GLU A 135 -10.28 -3.13 -8.62
C GLU A 135 -9.29 -1.99 -8.40
N GLU A 136 -9.64 -1.02 -7.56
CA GLU A 136 -8.78 0.10 -7.18
C GLU A 136 -7.58 -0.38 -6.36
N GLY A 137 -7.80 -1.30 -5.41
CA GLY A 137 -6.72 -1.92 -4.65
C GLY A 137 -5.77 -2.75 -5.53
N TYR A 138 -6.32 -3.48 -6.51
CA TYR A 138 -5.51 -4.23 -7.48
C TYR A 138 -4.73 -3.29 -8.42
N ALA A 139 -5.35 -2.19 -8.88
CA ALA A 139 -4.69 -1.17 -9.69
C ALA A 139 -3.55 -0.47 -8.92
N ALA A 140 -3.74 -0.16 -7.64
CA ALA A 140 -2.68 0.38 -6.78
C ALA A 140 -1.49 -0.59 -6.71
N CYS A 141 -1.72 -1.90 -6.66
CA CYS A 141 -0.65 -2.89 -6.68
C CYS A 141 0.08 -2.96 -8.03
N GLN A 142 -0.64 -2.84 -9.14
CA GLN A 142 -0.03 -2.77 -10.48
C GLN A 142 0.86 -1.54 -10.65
N ALA A 143 0.47 -0.42 -10.04
CA ALA A 143 1.25 0.81 -10.03
C ALA A 143 2.44 0.79 -9.04
N ALA A 144 2.57 -0.27 -8.22
CA ALA A 144 3.57 -0.31 -7.17
C ALA A 144 4.99 -0.48 -7.72
N SER A 145 5.91 0.35 -7.24
CA SER A 145 7.30 0.34 -7.65
C SER A 145 8.26 0.65 -6.50
N ALA A 146 9.52 0.27 -6.69
CA ALA A 146 10.63 0.75 -5.87
C ALA A 146 11.13 2.10 -6.41
N GLY A 147 11.84 2.88 -5.59
CA GLY A 147 12.32 4.20 -5.97
C GLY A 147 11.41 5.33 -5.48
N PRO A 148 11.46 6.52 -6.11
CA PRO A 148 10.71 7.69 -5.65
C PRO A 148 9.21 7.40 -5.48
N VAL A 149 8.65 7.80 -4.34
CA VAL A 149 7.23 7.66 -4.02
C VAL A 149 6.52 8.99 -4.27
N ALA A 150 5.36 8.95 -4.92
CA ALA A 150 4.56 10.16 -5.11
C ALA A 150 3.97 10.63 -3.77
N GLU A 151 4.03 11.93 -3.50
CA GLU A 151 3.56 12.54 -2.25
C GLU A 151 2.49 13.61 -2.52
N GLY A 152 1.77 14.03 -1.46
CA GLY A 152 0.68 15.00 -1.54
C GLY A 152 -0.70 14.34 -1.67
N SER A 153 -1.60 14.93 -2.47
CA SER A 153 -2.98 14.48 -2.66
C SER A 153 -3.09 13.27 -3.61
N VAL A 154 -2.35 12.19 -3.30
CA VAL A 154 -2.30 10.94 -4.07
C VAL A 154 -2.70 9.76 -3.20
N GLY A 155 -3.30 8.74 -3.82
CA GLY A 155 -3.70 7.53 -3.13
C GLY A 155 -4.63 7.80 -1.96
N ALA A 156 -4.32 7.25 -0.78
CA ALA A 156 -5.10 7.50 0.43
C ALA A 156 -5.06 8.98 0.88
N GLY A 157 -4.08 9.75 0.41
CA GLY A 157 -3.94 11.18 0.72
C GLY A 157 -4.84 12.09 -0.11
N THR A 158 -5.53 11.58 -1.13
CA THR A 158 -6.31 12.42 -2.07
C THR A 158 -7.44 13.19 -1.39
N GLY A 159 -8.13 12.57 -0.43
CA GLY A 159 -9.19 13.20 0.36
C GLY A 159 -8.80 13.50 1.81
N ALA A 160 -7.50 13.46 2.14
CA ALA A 160 -7.04 13.70 3.51
C ALA A 160 -7.01 15.22 3.83
N THR A 161 -7.38 15.58 5.07
CA THR A 161 -7.43 16.97 5.58
C THR A 161 -6.88 17.08 6.99
#